data_AF-A0A6I9RUI9-F1
#
_entry.id   AF-A0A6I9RUI9-F1
#
_cell.length_a   1.000
_cell.length_b   1.000
_cell.length_c   1.000
_cell.angle_alpha   90.00
_cell.angle_beta   90.00
_cell.angle_gamma   90.00
#
_symmetry.space_group_name_H-M   'P 1'
#
loop_
_entity.id
_entity.type
_entity.pdbx_description
1 polymer ?
#
loop_
_entity_poly.entity_id
_entity_poly.type
_entity_poly.pdbx_seq_one_letter_code
_entity_poly.pdbx_strand_id
1 'polypeptide(L)'
;MERSQMSDGAGSVVAIECVGGSSKAEEWGGDVPQTGDVVEEIAIGGSPAVRAPFKGGRGGVQKLLHSAFKRRETSIAVRVRRGQEEAVELQACIVPHEAAGRRQYVLRSIHDPNYAVGFVDRSENECIALQGSRNSRVVCALNNAQLQDGYVPYPWEKKLSESLPMSNTSCFLSMLILPKALDPAASRYDSIEETLARANAWFNSSQASGVPIVFMNVQTEALLTKISGETASSTVNTGSLSDLSHLANASLYGFEDYHGVDIGVVKAVRLWYTPTAGEMPVEIRLREGDTKLGFAISRTDEGFIYISSVIDDENDNTVASTRSGIRYLYREATKASKLLVISRVANEKVLPWMVSSLGAVRCFDTVSLSQKLSLHRHALRPIVIHVLMWERPSSSAVARYKFTTRSSVPPPRPPPPVAELSESLAFGDASEMRLERDTAGSMSFRFHDFSLPSNWV
;
A
#
# COMPACT_ATOMS: atom_id res chain seq x y z
N MET A 1 -51.52 -7.10 -42.61
CA MET A 1 -51.36 -8.49 -42.13
C MET A 1 -50.35 -8.51 -41.01
N GLU A 2 -50.66 -9.24 -39.97
CA GLU A 2 -50.23 -9.04 -38.58
C GLU A 2 -48.73 -9.26 -38.30
N ARG A 3 -48.22 -8.43 -37.37
CA ARG A 3 -47.04 -8.74 -36.56
C ARG A 3 -47.36 -9.94 -35.67
N SER A 4 -46.77 -11.09 -35.95
CA SER A 4 -46.72 -12.19 -34.98
C SER A 4 -45.52 -11.95 -34.06
N GLN A 5 -45.80 -11.53 -32.83
CA GLN A 5 -44.89 -11.60 -31.70
C GLN A 5 -44.52 -13.07 -31.47
N MET A 6 -43.26 -13.44 -31.71
CA MET A 6 -42.71 -14.66 -31.12
C MET A 6 -42.43 -14.35 -29.65
N SER A 7 -43.26 -14.90 -28.78
CA SER A 7 -43.07 -14.94 -27.34
C SER A 7 -41.83 -15.75 -27.01
N ASP A 8 -40.73 -15.09 -26.70
CA ASP A 8 -39.56 -15.73 -26.10
C ASP A 8 -39.83 -15.94 -24.60
N GLY A 9 -40.71 -16.90 -24.32
CA GLY A 9 -41.06 -17.37 -22.99
C GLY A 9 -40.37 -18.70 -22.72
N ALA A 10 -39.04 -18.71 -22.67
CA ALA A 10 -38.32 -19.80 -22.00
C ALA A 10 -38.70 -19.74 -20.51
N GLY A 11 -39.60 -20.64 -20.09
CA GLY A 11 -40.23 -20.60 -18.78
C GLY A 11 -39.22 -20.67 -17.64
N SER A 12 -39.07 -19.57 -16.90
CA SER A 12 -38.29 -19.54 -15.67
C SER A 12 -39.00 -20.36 -14.58
N VAL A 13 -38.23 -21.21 -13.89
CA VAL A 13 -38.68 -22.03 -12.76
C VAL A 13 -38.12 -21.47 -11.46
N VAL A 14 -38.82 -21.70 -10.36
CA VAL A 14 -38.29 -21.40 -9.02
C VAL A 14 -37.44 -22.57 -8.57
N ALA A 15 -36.17 -22.33 -8.28
CA ALA A 15 -35.22 -23.33 -7.84
C ALA A 15 -34.70 -23.04 -6.43
N ILE A 16 -34.15 -24.06 -5.79
CA ILE A 16 -33.46 -23.97 -4.50
C ILE A 16 -32.08 -23.31 -4.67
N GLU A 17 -31.73 -22.44 -3.73
CA GLU A 17 -30.40 -21.86 -3.56
C GLU A 17 -29.94 -22.11 -2.12
N CYS A 18 -28.85 -22.86 -1.92
CA CYS A 18 -28.31 -23.07 -0.57
C CYS A 18 -27.61 -21.79 -0.08
N VAL A 19 -28.04 -21.28 1.07
CA VAL A 19 -27.55 -20.03 1.69
C VAL A 19 -26.71 -20.32 2.94
N GLY A 20 -26.93 -21.47 3.60
CA GLY A 20 -26.13 -21.99 4.70
C GLY A 20 -25.87 -23.48 4.54
N GLY A 21 -24.61 -23.90 4.71
CA GLY A 21 -24.16 -25.30 4.58
C GLY A 21 -24.65 -26.19 5.73
N SER A 22 -24.65 -27.51 5.50
CA SER A 22 -25.00 -28.50 6.52
C SER A 22 -23.87 -28.64 7.52
N SER A 23 -24.20 -28.96 8.78
CA SER A 23 -23.21 -29.28 9.81
C SER A 23 -22.61 -30.69 9.66
N LYS A 24 -23.17 -31.51 8.76
CA LYS A 24 -22.70 -32.86 8.45
C LYS A 24 -21.84 -32.81 7.19
N ALA A 25 -20.65 -33.42 7.23
CA ALA A 25 -19.69 -33.49 6.12
C ALA A 25 -20.20 -34.19 4.84
N GLU A 26 -21.42 -34.73 4.85
CA GLU A 26 -22.16 -35.16 3.67
C GLU A 26 -23.13 -34.06 3.20
N GLU A 27 -22.60 -32.96 2.70
CA GLU A 27 -23.38 -31.91 2.01
C GLU A 27 -24.01 -32.40 0.69
N TRP A 28 -23.89 -33.70 0.38
CA TRP A 28 -24.24 -34.30 -0.91
C TRP A 28 -25.06 -35.59 -0.78
N GLY A 29 -25.66 -35.85 0.38
CA GLY A 29 -26.65 -36.93 0.54
C GLY A 29 -27.90 -36.67 -0.31
N GLY A 30 -28.52 -37.73 -0.85
CA GLY A 30 -29.71 -37.63 -1.70
C GLY A 30 -30.95 -37.07 -0.99
N ASP A 31 -30.98 -37.12 0.34
CA ASP A 31 -32.20 -36.96 1.13
C ASP A 31 -32.58 -35.50 1.47
N VAL A 32 -31.75 -34.52 1.08
CA VAL A 32 -32.03 -33.08 1.30
C VAL A 32 -32.03 -32.31 0.00
N PRO A 33 -32.83 -31.24 -0.16
CA PRO A 33 -32.74 -30.39 -1.33
C PRO A 33 -31.34 -29.83 -1.54
N GLN A 34 -31.03 -29.44 -2.76
CA GLN A 34 -29.72 -28.92 -3.16
C GLN A 34 -29.90 -27.74 -4.10
N THR A 35 -28.86 -26.91 -4.22
CA THR A 35 -28.88 -25.80 -5.17
C THR A 35 -29.15 -26.32 -6.58
N GLY A 36 -30.20 -25.78 -7.22
CA GLY A 36 -30.64 -26.23 -8.53
C GLY A 36 -31.83 -27.20 -8.53
N ASP A 37 -32.25 -27.74 -7.38
CA ASP A 37 -33.49 -28.52 -7.32
C ASP A 37 -34.70 -27.63 -7.63
N VAL A 38 -35.59 -28.10 -8.51
CA VAL A 38 -36.74 -27.32 -9.01
C VAL A 38 -37.90 -27.44 -8.04
N VAL A 39 -38.46 -26.32 -7.59
CA VAL A 39 -39.55 -26.32 -6.62
C VAL A 39 -40.87 -26.64 -7.32
N GLU A 40 -41.55 -27.69 -6.87
CA GLU A 40 -42.82 -28.13 -7.45
C GLU A 40 -44.01 -27.76 -6.57
N GLU A 41 -43.85 -27.79 -5.24
CA GLU A 41 -44.95 -27.60 -4.31
C GLU A 41 -44.49 -27.00 -2.98
N ILE A 42 -45.28 -26.08 -2.43
CA ILE A 42 -45.05 -25.41 -1.15
C ILE A 42 -46.32 -25.50 -0.30
N ALA A 43 -46.25 -26.12 0.88
CA ALA A 43 -47.33 -26.17 1.86
C ALA A 43 -46.92 -25.48 3.15
N ILE A 44 -47.75 -24.56 3.68
CA ILE A 44 -47.42 -23.76 4.86
C ILE A 44 -48.52 -23.90 5.92
N GLY A 45 -48.14 -24.25 7.15
CA GLY A 45 -49.03 -24.18 8.32
C GLY A 45 -50.40 -24.87 8.16
N GLY A 46 -50.44 -26.03 7.48
CA GLY A 46 -51.69 -26.78 7.23
C GLY A 46 -52.58 -26.22 6.11
N SER A 47 -52.15 -25.15 5.42
CA SER A 47 -52.83 -24.60 4.25
C SER A 47 -52.72 -25.54 3.04
N PRO A 48 -53.63 -25.43 2.04
CA PRO A 48 -53.50 -26.15 0.79
C PRO A 48 -52.17 -25.83 0.12
N ALA A 49 -51.53 -26.86 -0.42
CA ALA A 49 -50.25 -26.72 -1.05
C ALA A 49 -50.35 -25.89 -2.36
N VAL A 50 -49.44 -24.94 -2.52
CA VAL A 50 -49.29 -24.12 -3.72
C VAL A 50 -48.33 -24.83 -4.66
N ARG A 51 -48.77 -25.08 -5.90
CA ARG A 51 -47.98 -25.80 -6.90
C ARG A 51 -47.39 -24.86 -7.94
N ALA A 52 -46.24 -25.25 -8.47
CA ALA A 52 -45.65 -24.62 -9.64
C ALA A 52 -46.60 -24.72 -10.85
N PRO A 53 -46.59 -23.75 -11.79
CA PRO A 53 -45.75 -22.55 -11.77
C PRO A 53 -46.23 -21.48 -10.78
N PHE A 54 -45.30 -20.91 -10.02
CA PHE A 54 -45.63 -19.89 -9.02
C PHE A 54 -45.88 -18.52 -9.67
N LYS A 55 -47.04 -17.92 -9.37
CA LYS A 55 -47.38 -16.59 -9.88
C LYS A 55 -46.37 -15.54 -9.40
N GLY A 56 -45.59 -15.00 -10.31
CA GLY A 56 -44.55 -14.01 -10.01
C GLY A 56 -43.21 -14.58 -9.55
N GLY A 57 -42.94 -15.87 -9.82
CA GLY A 57 -41.65 -16.52 -9.55
C GLY A 57 -41.21 -16.43 -8.10
N ARG A 58 -39.90 -16.25 -7.87
CA ARG A 58 -39.29 -16.00 -6.55
C ARG A 58 -39.98 -14.86 -5.82
N GLY A 59 -40.32 -13.77 -6.52
CA GLY A 59 -40.98 -12.61 -5.92
C GLY A 59 -42.37 -12.96 -5.36
N GLY A 60 -43.11 -13.84 -6.03
CA GLY A 60 -44.38 -14.40 -5.57
C GLY A 60 -44.19 -15.27 -4.33
N VAL A 61 -43.19 -16.16 -4.35
CA VAL A 61 -42.85 -17.01 -3.20
C VAL A 61 -42.44 -16.19 -1.99
N GLN A 62 -41.61 -15.15 -2.16
CA GLN A 62 -41.23 -14.26 -1.05
C GLN A 62 -42.44 -13.54 -0.41
N LYS A 63 -43.44 -13.14 -1.20
CA LYS A 63 -44.69 -12.57 -0.69
C LYS A 63 -45.51 -13.60 0.11
N LEU A 64 -45.53 -14.85 -0.35
CA LEU A 64 -46.18 -15.96 0.36
C LEU A 64 -45.51 -16.19 1.72
N LEU A 65 -44.18 -16.31 1.75
CA LEU A 65 -43.39 -16.50 2.97
C LEU A 65 -43.57 -15.34 3.95
N HIS A 66 -43.50 -14.10 3.46
CA HIS A 66 -43.72 -12.91 4.27
C HIS A 66 -45.11 -12.89 4.94
N SER A 67 -46.14 -13.26 4.18
CA SER A 67 -47.52 -13.27 4.66
C SER A 67 -47.73 -14.35 5.73
N ALA A 68 -47.17 -15.54 5.52
CA ALA A 68 -47.22 -16.62 6.50
C ALA A 68 -46.44 -16.31 7.78
N PHE A 69 -45.23 -15.76 7.65
CA PHE A 69 -44.43 -15.31 8.77
C PHE A 69 -45.16 -14.25 9.61
N LYS A 70 -45.84 -13.28 8.97
CA LYS A 70 -46.69 -12.30 9.67
C LYS A 70 -47.86 -12.93 10.43
N ARG A 71 -48.44 -14.03 9.92
CA ARG A 71 -49.49 -14.80 10.59
C ARG A 71 -48.95 -15.77 11.66
N ARG A 72 -47.62 -15.83 11.87
CA ARG A 72 -46.94 -16.80 12.75
C ARG A 72 -47.08 -18.27 12.31
N GLU A 73 -47.43 -18.50 11.04
CA GLU A 73 -47.40 -19.82 10.41
C GLU A 73 -46.01 -20.02 9.77
N THR A 74 -45.06 -20.52 10.56
CA THR A 74 -43.66 -20.65 10.10
C THR A 74 -43.28 -22.05 9.64
N SER A 75 -44.08 -23.08 9.94
CA SER A 75 -43.85 -24.45 9.45
C SER A 75 -44.16 -24.56 7.97
N ILE A 76 -43.22 -25.05 7.18
CA ILE A 76 -43.33 -25.19 5.72
C ILE A 76 -42.78 -26.53 5.25
N ALA A 77 -43.50 -27.15 4.30
CA ALA A 77 -43.05 -28.29 3.54
C ALA A 77 -42.82 -27.86 2.08
N VAL A 78 -41.67 -28.20 1.52
CA VAL A 78 -41.31 -27.87 0.13
C VAL A 78 -40.95 -29.15 -0.60
N ARG A 79 -41.69 -29.48 -1.66
CA ARG A 79 -41.36 -30.58 -2.57
C ARG A 79 -40.56 -30.03 -3.74
N VAL A 80 -39.43 -30.65 -4.00
CA VAL A 80 -38.51 -30.28 -5.07
C VAL A 80 -38.22 -31.47 -5.96
N ARG A 81 -37.99 -31.22 -7.24
CA ARG A 81 -37.60 -32.20 -8.23
C ARG A 81 -36.11 -32.09 -8.54
N ARG A 82 -35.45 -33.25 -8.51
CA ARG A 82 -34.08 -33.47 -8.93
C ARG A 82 -34.08 -34.43 -10.12
N GLY A 83 -33.51 -34.02 -11.25
CA GLY A 83 -33.57 -34.79 -12.49
C GLY A 83 -35.00 -34.96 -13.01
N GLN A 84 -35.27 -36.11 -13.63
CA GLN A 84 -36.58 -36.41 -14.25
C GLN A 84 -37.55 -37.19 -13.36
N GLU A 85 -37.06 -37.94 -12.36
CA GLU A 85 -37.91 -38.87 -11.58
C GLU A 85 -37.70 -38.82 -10.05
N GLU A 86 -36.77 -38.00 -9.54
CA GLU A 86 -36.48 -37.92 -8.10
C GLU A 86 -37.18 -36.70 -7.50
N ALA A 87 -38.04 -36.92 -6.50
CA ALA A 87 -38.67 -35.88 -5.71
C ALA A 87 -38.19 -35.94 -4.26
N VAL A 88 -37.70 -34.81 -3.76
CA VAL A 88 -37.21 -34.65 -2.40
C VAL A 88 -38.11 -33.68 -1.66
N GLU A 89 -38.40 -33.93 -0.39
CA GLU A 89 -39.23 -33.07 0.43
C GLU A 89 -38.43 -32.47 1.60
N LEU A 90 -38.55 -31.17 1.78
CA LEU A 90 -37.95 -30.43 2.89
C LEU A 90 -39.01 -29.94 3.84
N GLN A 91 -38.89 -30.37 5.09
CA GLN A 91 -39.60 -29.80 6.22
C GLN A 91 -38.72 -28.73 6.87
N ALA A 92 -39.24 -27.51 6.99
CA ALA A 92 -38.46 -26.35 7.41
C ALA A 92 -39.29 -25.33 8.21
N CYS A 93 -38.60 -24.31 8.72
CA CYS A 93 -39.18 -23.12 9.29
C CYS A 93 -38.80 -21.87 8.48
N ILE A 94 -39.76 -20.99 8.26
CA ILE A 94 -39.55 -19.68 7.62
C ILE A 94 -38.81 -18.76 8.59
N VAL A 95 -37.64 -18.25 8.20
CA VAL A 95 -36.82 -17.34 9.01
C VAL A 95 -36.42 -16.09 8.22
N PRO A 96 -36.35 -14.91 8.86
CA PRO A 96 -35.84 -13.70 8.23
C PRO A 96 -34.32 -13.79 8.04
N HIS A 97 -33.84 -13.33 6.89
CA HIS A 97 -32.43 -13.27 6.52
C HIS A 97 -32.11 -11.86 6.00
N GLU A 98 -31.12 -11.21 6.61
CA GLU A 98 -30.68 -9.88 6.22
C GLU A 98 -29.52 -9.98 5.23
N ALA A 99 -29.85 -9.90 3.93
CA ALA A 99 -28.88 -9.80 2.86
C ALA A 99 -28.95 -8.40 2.23
N ALA A 100 -27.83 -7.67 2.23
CA ALA A 100 -27.68 -6.37 1.56
C ALA A 100 -28.80 -5.34 1.84
N GLY A 101 -29.23 -5.22 3.11
CA GLY A 101 -30.22 -4.22 3.54
C GLY A 101 -31.67 -4.47 3.10
N ARG A 102 -31.98 -5.62 2.48
CA ARG A 102 -33.36 -6.04 2.15
C ARG A 102 -33.74 -7.25 3.01
N ARG A 103 -34.88 -7.17 3.71
CA ARG A 103 -35.46 -8.32 4.43
C ARG A 103 -35.92 -9.38 3.44
N GLN A 104 -35.23 -10.53 3.45
CA GLN A 104 -35.62 -11.71 2.69
C GLN A 104 -36.01 -12.84 3.64
N TYR A 105 -36.79 -13.79 3.17
CA TYR A 105 -37.15 -15.00 3.93
C TYR A 105 -36.45 -16.21 3.34
N VAL A 106 -35.78 -16.97 4.21
CA VAL A 106 -35.15 -18.25 3.88
C VAL A 106 -35.81 -19.36 4.70
N LEU A 107 -35.61 -20.59 4.28
CA LEU A 107 -36.10 -21.77 4.96
C LEU A 107 -34.96 -22.43 5.69
N ARG A 108 -35.14 -22.66 6.99
CA ARG A 108 -34.19 -23.39 7.83
C ARG A 108 -34.73 -24.78 8.10
N SER A 109 -33.96 -25.82 7.79
CA SER A 109 -34.42 -27.21 7.99
C SER A 109 -34.74 -27.49 9.46
N ILE A 110 -35.79 -28.28 9.70
CA ILE A 110 -36.10 -28.76 11.05
C ILE A 110 -35.11 -29.83 11.54
N HIS A 111 -34.43 -30.50 10.61
CA HIS A 111 -33.48 -31.58 10.90
C HIS A 111 -32.03 -31.11 10.99
N ASP A 112 -31.70 -29.94 10.43
CA ASP A 112 -30.41 -29.27 10.61
C ASP A 112 -30.61 -27.73 10.62
N PRO A 113 -30.53 -27.07 11.79
CA PRO A 113 -30.68 -25.62 11.90
C PRO A 113 -29.63 -24.80 11.14
N ASN A 114 -28.48 -25.38 10.79
CA ASN A 114 -27.44 -24.71 10.01
C ASN A 114 -27.73 -24.77 8.50
N TYR A 115 -28.49 -25.77 8.07
CA TYR A 115 -28.90 -25.90 6.68
C TYR A 115 -30.04 -24.94 6.35
N ALA A 116 -29.73 -23.93 5.53
CA ALA A 116 -30.66 -22.89 5.13
C ALA A 116 -30.71 -22.73 3.60
N VAL A 117 -31.93 -22.66 3.07
CA VAL A 117 -32.18 -22.51 1.64
C VAL A 117 -33.04 -21.29 1.32
N GLY A 118 -32.71 -20.64 0.22
CA GLY A 118 -33.49 -19.61 -0.43
C GLY A 118 -34.12 -20.12 -1.73
N PHE A 119 -34.84 -19.20 -2.38
CA PHE A 119 -35.49 -19.42 -3.66
C PHE A 119 -34.90 -18.47 -4.70
N VAL A 120 -34.66 -18.97 -5.91
CA VAL A 120 -34.11 -18.21 -7.03
C VAL A 120 -34.86 -18.56 -8.33
N ASP A 121 -35.06 -17.57 -9.20
CA ASP A 121 -35.62 -17.80 -10.54
C ASP A 121 -34.47 -18.23 -11.47
N ARG A 122 -34.60 -19.39 -12.12
CA ARG A 122 -33.60 -19.96 -13.05
C ARG A 122 -34.26 -20.62 -14.25
N SER A 123 -33.52 -20.82 -15.33
CA SER A 123 -33.98 -21.68 -16.44
C SER A 123 -33.93 -23.16 -16.04
N GLU A 124 -34.80 -24.00 -16.62
CA GLU A 124 -34.77 -25.45 -16.34
C GLU A 124 -33.44 -26.09 -16.76
N ASN A 125 -32.81 -25.59 -17.83
CA ASN A 125 -31.48 -26.03 -18.27
C ASN A 125 -30.39 -25.70 -17.24
N GLU A 126 -30.43 -24.54 -16.60
CA GLU A 126 -29.52 -24.20 -15.49
C GLU A 126 -29.72 -25.11 -14.28
N CYS A 127 -30.98 -25.45 -13.97
CA CYS A 127 -31.31 -26.37 -12.88
C CYS A 127 -30.70 -27.75 -13.16
N ILE A 128 -30.86 -28.27 -14.37
CA ILE A 128 -30.27 -29.56 -14.80
C ILE A 128 -28.73 -29.53 -14.70
N ALA A 129 -28.09 -28.42 -15.09
CA ALA A 129 -26.64 -28.28 -15.00
C ALA A 129 -26.13 -28.29 -13.53
N LEU A 130 -26.87 -27.66 -12.62
CA LEU A 130 -26.54 -27.61 -11.18
C LEU A 130 -26.81 -28.92 -10.46
N GLN A 131 -27.86 -29.64 -10.88
CA GLN A 131 -28.19 -31.00 -10.44
C GLN A 131 -27.18 -32.05 -10.97
N GLY A 132 -26.20 -31.65 -11.78
CA GLY A 132 -25.15 -32.52 -12.33
C GLY A 132 -24.28 -33.21 -11.27
N SER A 133 -23.40 -34.11 -11.72
CA SER A 133 -22.56 -34.95 -10.83
C SER A 133 -21.76 -34.14 -9.79
N ARG A 134 -21.34 -34.79 -8.69
CA ARG A 134 -20.44 -34.19 -7.67
C ARG A 134 -19.28 -33.39 -8.29
N ASN A 135 -18.71 -33.87 -9.39
CA ASN A 135 -17.62 -33.18 -10.10
C ASN A 135 -18.07 -31.84 -10.71
N SER A 136 -19.28 -31.78 -11.31
CA SER A 136 -19.84 -30.53 -11.86
C SER A 136 -20.05 -29.48 -10.78
N ARG A 137 -20.45 -29.90 -9.59
CA ARG A 137 -20.74 -28.99 -8.48
C ARG A 137 -19.49 -28.43 -7.82
N VAL A 138 -18.45 -29.25 -7.70
CA VAL A 138 -17.11 -28.79 -7.28
C VAL A 138 -16.54 -27.82 -8.32
N VAL A 139 -16.70 -28.09 -9.61
CA VAL A 139 -16.29 -27.16 -10.68
C VAL A 139 -17.09 -25.85 -10.63
N CYS A 140 -18.40 -25.90 -10.38
CA CYS A 140 -19.20 -24.69 -10.18
C CYS A 140 -18.78 -23.90 -8.93
N ALA A 141 -18.53 -24.56 -7.79
CA ALA A 141 -18.08 -23.91 -6.56
C ALA A 141 -16.69 -23.28 -6.75
N LEU A 142 -15.78 -23.96 -7.45
CA LEU A 142 -14.47 -23.44 -7.82
C LEU A 142 -14.58 -22.22 -8.74
N ASN A 143 -15.44 -22.28 -9.77
CA ASN A 143 -15.68 -21.15 -10.67
C ASN A 143 -16.28 -19.93 -9.95
N ASN A 144 -16.99 -20.15 -8.85
CA ASN A 144 -17.60 -19.09 -8.04
C ASN A 144 -16.74 -18.67 -6.84
N ALA A 145 -15.65 -19.37 -6.54
CA ALA A 145 -14.79 -19.06 -5.40
C ALA A 145 -13.96 -17.81 -5.69
N GLN A 146 -14.20 -16.75 -4.91
CA GLN A 146 -13.42 -15.52 -4.97
C GLN A 146 -12.45 -15.46 -3.79
N LEU A 147 -11.17 -15.24 -4.09
CA LEU A 147 -10.19 -14.88 -3.08
C LEU A 147 -10.62 -13.55 -2.45
N GLN A 148 -10.68 -13.52 -1.13
CA GLN A 148 -11.00 -12.31 -0.39
C GLN A 148 -9.72 -11.55 -0.05
N ASP A 149 -9.78 -10.23 -0.09
CA ASP A 149 -8.68 -9.39 0.38
C ASP A 149 -8.56 -9.48 1.90
N GLY A 150 -7.33 -9.44 2.40
CA GLY A 150 -7.02 -9.40 3.83
C GLY A 150 -6.04 -8.27 4.15
N TYR A 151 -6.13 -7.72 5.36
CA TYR A 151 -5.18 -6.73 5.86
C TYR A 151 -4.43 -7.26 7.09
N VAL A 152 -3.14 -6.97 7.16
CA VAL A 152 -2.29 -7.29 8.32
C VAL A 152 -1.79 -5.97 8.92
N PRO A 153 -2.02 -5.71 10.22
CA PRO A 153 -1.47 -4.52 10.86
C PRO A 153 0.06 -4.60 10.86
N TYR A 154 0.71 -3.56 10.34
CA TYR A 154 2.17 -3.46 10.30
C TYR A 154 2.64 -2.25 11.13
N PRO A 155 3.53 -2.43 12.13
CA PRO A 155 3.93 -1.36 13.04
C PRO A 155 5.00 -0.47 12.39
N TRP A 156 4.58 0.39 11.45
CA TRP A 156 5.45 1.24 10.64
C TRP A 156 6.42 2.08 11.47
N GLU A 157 5.95 2.75 12.52
CA GLU A 157 6.72 3.67 13.34
C GLU A 157 7.84 2.95 14.08
N LYS A 158 7.53 1.78 14.66
CA LYS A 158 8.52 0.92 15.30
C LYS A 158 9.59 0.51 14.29
N LYS A 159 9.18 0.08 13.10
CA LYS A 159 10.10 -0.36 12.04
C LYS A 159 10.97 0.78 11.50
N LEU A 160 10.42 1.97 11.32
CA LEU A 160 11.19 3.16 10.94
C LEU A 160 12.24 3.52 12.00
N SER A 161 11.93 3.35 13.29
CA SER A 161 12.87 3.65 14.37
C SER A 161 13.96 2.59 14.56
N GLU A 162 13.65 1.31 14.35
CA GLU A 162 14.55 0.18 14.66
C GLU A 162 15.34 -0.32 13.45
N SER A 163 14.79 -0.17 12.23
CA SER A 163 15.33 -0.82 11.03
C SER A 163 16.15 0.12 10.15
N LEU A 164 15.99 1.43 10.30
CA LEU A 164 16.77 2.40 9.54
C LEU A 164 18.13 2.65 10.21
N PRO A 165 19.24 2.75 9.45
CA PRO A 165 20.54 3.13 10.00
C PRO A 165 20.53 4.49 10.72
N MET A 166 19.58 5.34 10.35
CA MET A 166 19.37 6.68 10.90
C MET A 166 17.87 6.91 11.04
N SER A 167 17.44 7.30 12.24
CA SER A 167 16.02 7.46 12.57
C SER A 167 15.30 8.38 11.60
N ASN A 168 14.16 7.92 11.08
CA ASN A 168 13.26 8.68 10.20
C ASN A 168 13.92 9.25 8.93
N THR A 169 15.00 8.64 8.43
CA THR A 169 15.66 9.09 7.20
C THR A 169 15.82 7.98 6.19
N SER A 170 15.47 8.28 4.95
CA SER A 170 15.66 7.40 3.80
C SER A 170 17.01 7.66 3.13
N CYS A 171 17.68 6.59 2.70
CA CYS A 171 18.85 6.64 1.82
C CYS A 171 18.48 6.78 0.33
N PHE A 172 17.19 6.73 -0.01
CA PHE A 172 16.73 7.01 -1.36
C PHE A 172 16.72 8.52 -1.60
N LEU A 173 17.53 8.93 -2.57
CA LEU A 173 17.72 10.32 -2.99
C LEU A 173 17.15 10.48 -4.40
N SER A 174 16.73 11.69 -4.74
CA SER A 174 16.23 11.95 -6.07
C SER A 174 16.49 13.37 -6.54
N MET A 175 16.51 13.53 -7.86
CA MET A 175 16.61 14.79 -8.57
C MET A 175 15.53 14.85 -9.64
N LEU A 176 14.86 16.00 -9.76
CA LEU A 176 13.90 16.26 -10.85
C LEU A 176 14.59 16.98 -12.00
N ILE A 177 14.59 16.42 -13.19
CA ILE A 177 15.12 17.08 -14.39
C ILE A 177 13.93 17.50 -15.25
N LEU A 178 13.73 18.81 -15.37
CA LEU A 178 12.74 19.35 -16.30
C LEU A 178 13.27 19.30 -17.73
N PRO A 179 12.41 19.06 -18.73
CA PRO A 179 12.83 19.09 -20.13
C PRO A 179 13.34 20.49 -20.49
N LYS A 180 14.33 20.55 -21.36
CA LYS A 180 14.99 21.81 -21.72
C LYS A 180 14.05 22.62 -22.60
N ALA A 181 13.87 23.89 -22.28
CA ALA A 181 13.12 24.81 -23.12
C ALA A 181 13.98 25.19 -24.33
N LEU A 182 13.40 25.11 -25.53
CA LEU A 182 14.04 25.49 -26.79
C LEU A 182 13.93 26.99 -27.08
N ASP A 183 13.00 27.65 -26.40
CA ASP A 183 12.70 29.06 -26.54
C ASP A 183 12.52 29.73 -25.16
N PRO A 184 12.75 31.06 -25.05
CA PRO A 184 12.60 31.77 -23.78
C PRO A 184 11.18 31.76 -23.22
N ALA A 185 10.17 31.60 -24.08
CA ALA A 185 8.77 31.51 -23.67
C ALA A 185 8.38 30.10 -23.16
N ALA A 186 9.31 29.14 -23.22
CA ALA A 186 9.12 27.76 -22.81
C ALA A 186 7.88 27.11 -23.45
N SER A 187 7.65 27.45 -24.72
CA SER A 187 6.56 26.91 -25.55
C SER A 187 6.93 25.57 -26.17
N ARG A 188 8.22 25.34 -26.42
CA ARG A 188 8.76 24.12 -26.99
C ARG A 188 9.84 23.55 -26.10
N TYR A 189 9.87 22.23 -26.03
CA TYR A 189 10.81 21.48 -25.22
C TYR A 189 11.53 20.44 -26.06
N ASP A 190 12.76 20.13 -25.67
CA ASP A 190 13.46 18.94 -26.16
C ASP A 190 12.67 17.67 -25.84
N SER A 191 12.98 16.57 -26.53
CA SER A 191 12.30 15.28 -26.34
C SER A 191 12.56 14.68 -24.96
N ILE A 192 11.78 13.64 -24.62
CA ILE A 192 11.99 12.90 -23.37
C ILE A 192 13.38 12.22 -23.36
N GLU A 193 13.84 11.74 -24.51
CA GLU A 193 15.15 11.10 -24.68
C GLU A 193 16.29 12.08 -24.37
N GLU A 194 16.20 13.33 -24.84
CA GLU A 194 17.15 14.39 -24.51
C GLU A 194 17.14 14.72 -23.00
N THR A 195 15.96 14.67 -22.38
CA THR A 195 15.84 14.88 -20.92
C THR A 195 16.46 13.72 -20.13
N LEU A 196 16.31 12.48 -20.60
CA LEU A 196 16.99 11.31 -20.06
C LEU A 196 18.51 11.39 -20.26
N ALA A 197 18.96 11.83 -21.44
CA ALA A 197 20.37 12.04 -21.74
C ALA A 197 21.00 13.09 -20.80
N ARG A 198 20.29 14.19 -20.52
CA ARG A 198 20.69 15.19 -19.52
C ARG A 198 20.79 14.60 -18.12
N ALA A 199 19.83 13.78 -17.71
CA ALA A 199 19.87 13.11 -16.40
C ALA A 199 21.07 12.15 -16.30
N ASN A 200 21.33 11.38 -17.35
CA ASN A 200 22.48 10.48 -17.44
C ASN A 200 23.81 11.25 -17.41
N ALA A 201 23.92 12.34 -18.17
CA ALA A 201 25.10 13.20 -18.18
C ALA A 201 25.39 13.78 -16.79
N TRP A 202 24.38 14.34 -16.11
CA TRP A 202 24.53 14.85 -14.74
C TRP A 202 25.01 13.76 -13.77
N PHE A 203 24.44 12.55 -13.86
CA PHE A 203 24.82 11.43 -13.01
C PHE A 203 26.27 10.99 -13.24
N ASN A 204 26.66 10.80 -14.50
CA ASN A 204 28.00 10.36 -14.87
C ASN A 204 29.05 11.42 -14.49
N SER A 205 28.77 12.70 -14.72
CA SER A 205 29.64 13.80 -14.29
C SER A 205 29.77 13.85 -12.77
N SER A 206 28.69 13.63 -12.02
CA SER A 206 28.74 13.56 -10.56
C SER A 206 29.70 12.47 -10.08
N GLN A 207 29.62 11.27 -10.66
CA GLN A 207 30.52 10.17 -10.32
C GLN A 207 31.97 10.46 -10.73
N ALA A 208 32.18 11.05 -11.90
CA ALA A 208 33.51 11.45 -12.39
C ALA A 208 34.16 12.51 -11.50
N SER A 209 33.37 13.44 -10.97
CA SER A 209 33.76 14.43 -9.97
C SER A 209 34.07 13.81 -8.60
N GLY A 210 33.84 12.51 -8.40
CA GLY A 210 34.17 11.79 -7.17
C GLY A 210 33.02 11.68 -6.16
N VAL A 211 31.79 12.02 -6.54
CA VAL A 211 30.60 11.91 -5.68
C VAL A 211 30.21 10.42 -5.53
N PRO A 212 30.11 9.88 -4.30
CA PRO A 212 29.87 8.44 -4.09
C PRO A 212 28.37 8.10 -4.10
N ILE A 213 27.80 8.11 -5.31
CA ILE A 213 26.40 7.74 -5.58
C ILE A 213 26.30 6.58 -6.57
N VAL A 214 25.19 5.86 -6.53
CA VAL A 214 24.85 4.74 -7.41
C VAL A 214 23.44 4.94 -7.95
N PHE A 215 23.25 4.62 -9.23
CA PHE A 215 21.97 4.69 -9.91
C PHE A 215 20.98 3.68 -9.29
N MET A 216 19.74 4.12 -9.05
CA MET A 216 18.68 3.24 -8.56
C MET A 216 17.61 3.04 -9.61
N ASN A 217 17.04 4.13 -10.12
CA ASN A 217 15.95 4.09 -11.08
C ASN A 217 15.82 5.44 -11.80
N VAL A 218 15.14 5.42 -12.93
CA VAL A 218 14.67 6.62 -13.62
C VAL A 218 13.18 6.49 -13.88
N GLN A 219 12.42 7.54 -13.60
CA GLN A 219 10.97 7.56 -13.76
C GLN A 219 10.55 8.85 -14.45
N THR A 220 9.61 8.75 -15.40
CA THR A 220 8.96 9.93 -15.97
C THR A 220 7.85 10.42 -15.02
N GLU A 221 7.85 11.72 -14.73
CA GLU A 221 6.84 12.40 -13.92
C GLU A 221 6.04 13.39 -14.77
N ALA A 222 4.72 13.30 -14.70
CA ALA A 222 3.81 14.22 -15.36
C ALA A 222 3.55 15.43 -14.46
N LEU A 223 3.90 16.63 -14.93
CA LEU A 223 3.67 17.89 -14.24
C LEU A 223 2.63 18.70 -15.02
N LEU A 224 1.55 19.09 -14.35
CA LEU A 224 0.53 19.93 -14.94
C LEU A 224 1.02 21.38 -15.02
N THR A 225 0.84 22.00 -16.18
CA THR A 225 1.11 23.42 -16.41
C THR A 225 -0.04 24.04 -17.18
N LYS A 226 -0.31 25.31 -16.93
CA LYS A 226 -1.19 26.07 -17.81
C LYS A 226 -0.44 26.35 -19.12
N ILE A 227 -1.06 26.07 -20.26
CA ILE A 227 -0.53 26.45 -21.58
C ILE A 227 -1.48 27.48 -22.20
N SER A 228 -0.99 28.32 -23.10
CA SER A 228 -1.79 29.34 -23.78
C SER A 228 -1.14 29.74 -25.10
N GLY A 229 -1.92 30.34 -26.00
CA GLY A 229 -1.42 30.87 -27.26
C GLY A 229 -0.81 29.80 -28.17
N GLU A 230 0.38 30.06 -28.71
CA GLU A 230 1.07 29.16 -29.65
C GLU A 230 1.35 27.75 -29.08
N THR A 231 1.54 27.66 -27.76
CA THR A 231 1.78 26.38 -27.07
C THR A 231 0.53 25.50 -27.07
N ALA A 232 -0.65 26.09 -26.83
CA ALA A 232 -1.91 25.38 -26.87
C ALA A 232 -2.25 24.94 -28.30
N SER A 233 -2.13 25.86 -29.27
CA SER A 233 -2.43 25.58 -30.68
C SER A 233 -1.61 24.44 -31.26
N SER A 234 -0.38 24.23 -30.79
CA SER A 234 0.53 23.18 -31.28
C SER A 234 0.39 21.85 -30.55
N THR A 235 -0.20 21.81 -29.34
CA THR A 235 -0.18 20.60 -28.48
C THR A 235 -1.55 20.06 -28.13
N VAL A 236 -2.64 20.83 -28.29
CA VAL A 236 -4.01 20.44 -27.91
C VAL A 236 -4.77 19.71 -29.03
N ASN A 237 -4.35 19.84 -30.29
CA ASN A 237 -5.10 19.35 -31.47
C ASN A 237 -4.54 18.04 -32.11
N THR A 238 -3.86 17.19 -31.35
CA THR A 238 -3.29 15.93 -31.87
C THR A 238 -4.35 14.82 -31.98
N GLY A 239 -5.12 14.82 -33.06
CA GLY A 239 -6.21 13.87 -33.31
C GLY A 239 -5.85 12.66 -34.19
N SER A 240 -4.63 12.57 -34.74
CA SER A 240 -4.21 11.47 -35.62
C SER A 240 -3.44 10.37 -34.89
N LEU A 241 -3.57 9.13 -35.36
CA LEU A 241 -2.83 7.96 -34.88
C LEU A 241 -1.30 8.11 -35.05
N SER A 242 -0.87 8.90 -36.04
CA SER A 242 0.54 9.32 -36.21
C SER A 242 1.01 10.25 -35.09
N ASP A 243 0.12 11.04 -34.50
CA ASP A 243 0.47 12.00 -33.46
C ASP A 243 0.69 11.28 -32.12
N LEU A 244 0.07 10.10 -31.91
CA LEU A 244 0.30 9.25 -30.75
C LEU A 244 1.76 8.77 -30.63
N SER A 245 2.43 8.49 -31.75
CA SER A 245 3.85 8.10 -31.73
C SER A 245 4.75 9.28 -31.37
N HIS A 246 4.42 10.48 -31.84
CA HIS A 246 5.09 11.72 -31.41
C HIS A 246 4.84 12.00 -29.93
N LEU A 247 3.63 11.74 -29.41
CA LEU A 247 3.30 11.90 -28.01
C LEU A 247 4.11 10.99 -27.09
N ALA A 248 4.56 9.82 -27.53
CA ALA A 248 5.41 8.95 -26.72
C ALA A 248 6.73 9.66 -26.33
N ASN A 249 7.35 10.35 -27.30
CA ASN A 249 8.64 11.01 -27.13
C ASN A 249 8.54 12.52 -26.84
N ALA A 250 7.36 13.12 -26.96
CA ALA A 250 7.13 14.51 -26.63
C ALA A 250 7.23 14.76 -25.13
N SER A 251 7.92 15.85 -24.76
CA SER A 251 8.04 16.31 -23.38
C SER A 251 6.90 17.21 -22.92
N LEU A 252 6.07 17.69 -23.85
CA LEU A 252 4.87 18.47 -23.56
C LEU A 252 3.75 17.99 -24.48
N TYR A 253 2.57 17.76 -23.91
CA TYR A 253 1.33 17.59 -24.67
C TYR A 253 0.19 18.31 -23.98
N GLY A 254 -0.80 18.76 -24.75
CA GLY A 254 -1.89 19.58 -24.26
C GLY A 254 -3.24 18.89 -24.40
N PHE A 255 -4.19 19.31 -23.57
CA PHE A 255 -5.61 19.04 -23.78
C PHE A 255 -6.44 20.20 -23.21
N GLU A 256 -7.65 20.37 -23.72
CA GLU A 256 -8.61 21.34 -23.20
C GLU A 256 -9.44 20.70 -22.08
N ASP A 257 -9.58 21.39 -20.95
CA ASP A 257 -10.44 20.94 -19.86
C ASP A 257 -11.93 21.20 -20.14
N TYR A 258 -12.81 20.75 -19.25
CA TYR A 258 -14.26 20.93 -19.39
C TYR A 258 -14.71 22.41 -19.44
N HIS A 259 -13.87 23.33 -18.94
CA HIS A 259 -14.15 24.76 -18.89
C HIS A 259 -13.50 25.55 -20.04
N GLY A 260 -12.86 24.89 -21.00
CA GLY A 260 -12.18 25.53 -22.12
C GLY A 260 -10.79 26.06 -21.79
N VAL A 261 -10.16 25.56 -20.73
CA VAL A 261 -8.79 25.94 -20.33
C VAL A 261 -7.80 24.95 -20.90
N ASP A 262 -6.82 25.45 -21.65
CA ASP A 262 -5.73 24.62 -22.16
C ASP A 262 -4.76 24.21 -21.04
N ILE A 263 -4.65 22.91 -20.80
CA ILE A 263 -3.76 22.30 -19.82
C ILE A 263 -2.66 21.54 -20.56
N GLY A 264 -1.40 21.85 -20.22
CA GLY A 264 -0.24 21.11 -20.66
C GLY A 264 0.23 20.10 -19.61
N VAL A 265 0.70 18.97 -20.08
CA VAL A 265 1.39 17.96 -19.28
C VAL A 265 2.85 17.93 -19.70
N VAL A 266 3.72 18.44 -18.83
CA VAL A 266 5.17 18.37 -19.00
C VAL A 266 5.67 17.04 -18.45
N LYS A 267 6.35 16.26 -19.27
CA LYS A 267 7.06 15.04 -18.85
C LYS A 267 8.44 15.41 -18.35
N ALA A 268 8.59 15.48 -17.03
CA ALA A 268 9.88 15.59 -16.38
C ALA A 268 10.47 14.21 -16.11
N VAL A 269 11.77 14.15 -15.84
CA VAL A 269 12.46 12.91 -15.47
C VAL A 269 12.88 13.00 -14.02
N ARG A 270 12.44 12.07 -13.18
CA ARG A 270 13.00 11.86 -11.85
C ARG A 270 14.08 10.79 -11.89
N LEU A 271 15.30 11.21 -11.56
CA LEU A 271 16.42 10.33 -11.34
C LEU A 271 16.48 9.95 -9.85
N TRP A 272 16.41 8.66 -9.56
CA TRP A 272 16.62 8.10 -8.23
C TRP A 272 18.03 7.54 -8.10
N TYR A 273 18.69 7.88 -7.00
CA TYR A 273 20.03 7.40 -6.69
C TYR A 273 20.17 7.16 -5.19
N THR A 274 21.22 6.44 -4.80
CA THR A 274 21.56 6.14 -3.41
C THR A 274 23.05 6.38 -3.18
N PRO A 275 23.48 6.70 -1.95
CA PRO A 275 24.90 6.68 -1.62
C PRO A 275 25.48 5.28 -1.78
N THR A 276 26.72 5.15 -2.27
CA THR A 276 27.36 3.85 -2.54
C THR A 276 27.41 2.93 -1.31
N ALA A 277 27.74 3.50 -0.15
CA ALA A 277 27.85 2.76 1.11
C ALA A 277 26.98 3.33 2.25
N GLY A 278 25.93 4.06 1.90
CA GLY A 278 25.05 4.75 2.85
C GLY A 278 25.56 6.13 3.26
N GLU A 279 24.82 6.77 4.18
CA GLU A 279 25.23 8.04 4.79
C GLU A 279 25.80 7.76 6.19
N MET A 280 26.83 8.50 6.57
CA MET A 280 27.41 8.43 7.91
C MET A 280 27.18 9.74 8.66
N PRO A 281 26.56 9.72 9.85
CA PRO A 281 26.46 10.89 10.70
C PRO A 281 27.82 11.19 11.34
N VAL A 282 28.23 12.46 11.30
CA VAL A 282 29.39 13.00 11.99
C VAL A 282 28.95 14.16 12.86
N GLU A 283 29.11 13.99 14.17
CA GLU A 283 28.87 15.06 15.14
C GLU A 283 30.11 15.93 15.27
N ILE A 284 29.98 17.21 14.91
CA ILE A 284 31.03 18.19 15.14
C ILE A 284 31.03 18.57 16.62
N ARG A 285 32.03 18.08 17.34
CA ARG A 285 32.24 18.34 18.75
C ARG A 285 32.74 19.76 18.92
N LEU A 286 31.87 20.65 19.41
CA LEU A 286 32.19 22.05 19.71
C LEU A 286 32.69 22.20 21.16
N ARG A 287 33.53 23.21 21.40
CA ARG A 287 34.00 23.63 22.73
C ARG A 287 33.96 25.15 22.86
N GLU A 288 33.82 25.63 24.09
CA GLU A 288 34.04 27.04 24.41
C GLU A 288 35.46 27.45 24.00
N GLY A 289 35.58 28.60 23.32
CA GLY A 289 36.84 29.10 22.77
C GLY A 289 37.14 28.68 21.33
N ASP A 290 36.35 27.79 20.71
CA ASP A 290 36.50 27.47 19.28
C ASP A 290 36.26 28.72 18.41
N THR A 291 37.30 29.21 17.73
CA THR A 291 37.20 30.36 16.81
C THR A 291 36.78 29.97 15.40
N LYS A 292 37.02 28.71 15.01
CA LYS A 292 36.75 28.14 13.67
C LYS A 292 36.37 26.66 13.78
N LEU A 293 35.61 26.14 12.80
CA LEU A 293 35.27 24.72 12.74
C LEU A 293 36.41 23.83 12.20
N GLY A 294 37.35 24.42 11.45
CA GLY A 294 38.54 23.71 10.98
C GLY A 294 38.39 22.95 9.66
N PHE A 295 37.37 23.26 8.88
CA PHE A 295 37.19 22.77 7.51
C PHE A 295 36.50 23.84 6.65
N ALA A 296 36.71 23.78 5.35
CA ALA A 296 36.02 24.60 4.36
C ALA A 296 35.06 23.75 3.53
N ILE A 297 34.02 24.38 3.00
CA ILE A 297 33.06 23.75 2.11
C ILE A 297 33.07 24.44 0.74
N SER A 298 32.87 23.65 -0.31
CA SER A 298 32.74 24.11 -1.68
C SER A 298 31.61 23.36 -2.39
N ARG A 299 31.31 23.77 -3.63
CA ARG A 299 30.23 23.19 -4.44
C ARG A 299 30.81 22.66 -5.75
N THR A 300 30.33 21.50 -6.19
CA THR A 300 30.63 20.98 -7.54
C THR A 300 29.74 21.63 -8.60
N ASP A 301 30.06 21.44 -9.88
CA ASP A 301 29.22 21.93 -10.98
C ASP A 301 27.84 21.25 -11.01
N GLU A 302 27.78 20.00 -10.55
CA GLU A 302 26.55 19.21 -10.40
C GLU A 302 25.71 19.62 -9.18
N GLY A 303 26.20 20.56 -8.35
CA GLY A 303 25.47 21.16 -7.24
C GLY A 303 25.64 20.48 -5.89
N PHE A 304 26.58 19.54 -5.75
CA PHE A 304 26.86 18.91 -4.46
C PHE A 304 27.75 19.79 -3.57
N ILE A 305 27.40 19.90 -2.30
CA ILE A 305 28.27 20.53 -1.29
C ILE A 305 29.22 19.48 -0.73
N TYR A 306 30.51 19.78 -0.68
CA TYR A 306 31.53 18.89 -0.15
C TYR A 306 32.53 19.64 0.72
N ILE A 307 33.21 18.91 1.60
CA ILE A 307 34.33 19.44 2.38
C ILE A 307 35.54 19.53 1.45
N SER A 308 35.97 20.75 1.13
CA SER A 308 37.03 21.02 0.15
C SER A 308 38.42 21.04 0.77
N SER A 309 38.53 21.45 2.03
CA SER A 309 39.78 21.40 2.79
C SER A 309 39.53 21.22 4.28
N VAL A 310 40.52 20.67 4.98
CA VAL A 310 40.54 20.51 6.43
C VAL A 310 41.89 21.03 6.94
N ILE A 311 41.88 21.77 8.05
CA ILE A 311 43.10 22.30 8.65
C ILE A 311 43.98 21.14 9.12
N ASP A 312 45.25 21.16 8.73
CA ASP A 312 46.20 20.06 8.90
C ASP A 312 47.41 20.45 9.76
N ASP A 313 47.21 21.36 10.72
CA ASP A 313 48.27 21.81 11.61
C ASP A 313 48.47 20.80 12.77
N GLU A 314 49.65 20.20 12.85
CA GLU A 314 50.03 19.19 13.87
C GLU A 314 49.89 19.68 15.32
N ASN A 315 49.98 21.00 15.55
CA ASN A 315 49.78 21.63 16.87
C ASN A 315 48.31 21.86 17.24
N ASP A 316 47.37 21.69 16.30
CA ASP A 316 45.96 22.12 16.43
C ASP A 316 45.01 20.91 16.56
N ASN A 317 45.42 19.89 17.34
CA ASN A 317 44.55 18.82 17.84
C ASN A 317 43.35 19.36 18.66
N THR A 318 43.36 20.66 18.92
CA THR A 318 42.30 21.45 19.54
C THR A 318 41.19 21.82 18.57
N VAL A 319 41.28 21.68 17.24
CA VAL A 319 40.24 22.19 16.33
C VAL A 319 39.06 21.22 16.19
N ALA A 320 37.83 21.74 16.07
CA ALA A 320 36.60 20.95 16.04
C ALA A 320 36.60 19.85 14.97
N SER A 321 37.08 20.12 13.76
CA SER A 321 37.19 19.13 12.67
C SER A 321 38.03 17.90 13.05
N THR A 322 39.21 18.10 13.63
CA THR A 322 40.12 17.04 14.05
C THR A 322 39.50 16.22 15.19
N ARG A 323 38.95 16.87 16.22
CA ARG A 323 38.29 16.20 17.36
C ARG A 323 37.07 15.37 16.96
N SER A 324 36.46 15.71 15.83
CA SER A 324 35.25 15.07 15.29
C SER A 324 35.56 14.00 14.23
N GLY A 325 36.84 13.75 13.93
CA GLY A 325 37.26 12.75 12.95
C GLY A 325 37.14 13.19 11.48
N ILE A 326 36.77 14.44 11.21
CA ILE A 326 36.65 14.98 9.83
C ILE A 326 38.00 14.94 9.10
N ARG A 327 39.11 15.24 9.79
CA ARG A 327 40.47 15.15 9.23
C ARG A 327 40.78 13.76 8.69
N TYR A 328 40.43 12.73 9.44
CA TYR A 328 40.61 11.33 9.02
C TYR A 328 39.73 11.01 7.82
N LEU A 329 38.44 11.33 7.88
CA LEU A 329 37.50 11.05 6.79
C LEU A 329 37.87 11.76 5.50
N TYR A 330 38.29 13.02 5.58
CA TYR A 330 38.75 13.79 4.44
C TYR A 330 39.98 13.13 3.81
N ARG A 331 40.99 12.75 4.61
CA ARG A 331 42.18 12.05 4.11
C ARG A 331 41.85 10.71 3.45
N GLU A 332 40.95 9.92 4.03
CA GLU A 332 40.51 8.66 3.43
C GLU A 332 39.73 8.89 2.11
N ALA A 333 38.87 9.92 2.05
CA ALA A 333 38.18 10.31 0.82
C ALA A 333 39.19 10.68 -0.27
N THR A 334 40.17 11.52 0.05
CA THR A 334 41.21 11.94 -0.88
C THR A 334 42.06 10.76 -1.37
N LYS A 335 42.45 9.83 -0.49
CA LYS A 335 43.17 8.61 -0.86
C LYS A 335 42.36 7.72 -1.83
N ALA A 336 41.05 7.66 -1.64
CA ALA A 336 40.13 6.92 -2.50
C ALA A 336 39.72 7.71 -3.77
N SER A 337 40.27 8.92 -3.97
CA SER A 337 39.86 9.85 -5.04
C SER A 337 38.35 10.13 -5.04
N LYS A 338 37.77 10.31 -3.84
CA LYS A 338 36.37 10.64 -3.61
C LYS A 338 36.21 11.99 -2.94
N LEU A 339 35.06 12.61 -3.15
CA LEU A 339 34.65 13.81 -2.44
C LEU A 339 33.93 13.44 -1.15
N LEU A 340 34.24 14.16 -0.06
CA LEU A 340 33.50 14.07 1.19
C LEU A 340 32.25 14.96 1.11
N VAL A 341 31.23 14.45 0.42
CA VAL A 341 29.98 15.16 0.14
C VAL A 341 29.10 15.22 1.38
N ILE A 342 28.61 16.41 1.72
CA ILE A 342 27.66 16.64 2.80
C ILE A 342 26.25 16.46 2.24
N SER A 343 25.52 15.46 2.72
CA SER A 343 24.13 15.23 2.31
C SER A 343 23.11 15.91 3.20
N ARG A 344 23.44 16.12 4.48
CA ARG A 344 22.55 16.77 5.45
C ARG A 344 23.30 17.60 6.47
N VAL A 345 22.65 18.66 6.97
CA VAL A 345 23.10 19.45 8.12
C VAL A 345 21.93 19.63 9.08
N ALA A 346 22.09 19.17 10.33
CA ALA A 346 21.01 19.13 11.32
C ALA A 346 19.77 18.37 10.81
N ASN A 347 19.99 17.22 10.17
CA ASN A 347 18.98 16.34 9.53
C ASN A 347 18.23 16.90 8.31
N GLU A 348 18.43 18.17 7.96
CA GLU A 348 17.91 18.74 6.71
C GLU A 348 18.79 18.35 5.52
N LYS A 349 18.18 17.87 4.43
CA LYS A 349 18.89 17.51 3.19
C LYS A 349 19.45 18.77 2.52
N VAL A 350 20.71 18.71 2.11
CA VAL A 350 21.43 19.80 1.41
C VAL A 350 21.93 19.39 0.00
N LEU A 351 21.37 18.32 -0.54
CA LEU A 351 21.69 17.79 -1.87
C LEU A 351 20.95 18.56 -2.98
N PRO A 352 21.47 18.58 -4.22
CA PRO A 352 20.76 19.18 -5.34
C PRO A 352 19.47 18.41 -5.64
N TRP A 353 18.38 19.13 -5.96
CA TRP A 353 17.03 18.53 -6.02
C TRP A 353 16.29 18.74 -7.34
N MET A 354 16.72 19.66 -8.19
CA MET A 354 16.06 19.92 -9.47
C MET A 354 17.02 20.50 -10.51
N VAL A 355 16.82 20.19 -11.79
CA VAL A 355 17.39 20.88 -12.93
C VAL A 355 16.26 21.58 -13.68
N SER A 356 16.38 22.89 -13.90
CA SER A 356 15.36 23.67 -14.59
C SER A 356 15.35 23.43 -16.10
N SER A 357 14.30 23.91 -16.77
CA SER A 357 14.21 23.92 -18.23
C SER A 357 15.26 24.80 -18.91
N LEU A 358 15.88 25.74 -18.17
CA LEU A 358 17.01 26.54 -18.65
C LEU A 358 18.36 25.83 -18.41
N GLY A 359 18.37 24.64 -17.80
CA GLY A 359 19.59 23.90 -17.49
C GLY A 359 20.22 24.20 -16.15
N ALA A 360 19.66 25.11 -15.34
CA ALA A 360 20.21 25.46 -14.04
C ALA A 360 19.93 24.38 -12.98
N VAL A 361 20.96 23.95 -12.26
CA VAL A 361 20.84 23.03 -11.12
C VAL A 361 20.43 23.80 -9.87
N ARG A 362 19.27 23.48 -9.30
CA ARG A 362 18.82 23.98 -8.00
C ARG A 362 19.49 23.20 -6.88
N CYS A 363 20.27 23.93 -6.10
CA CYS A 363 21.08 23.47 -4.98
C CYS A 363 21.18 24.58 -3.92
N PHE A 364 21.73 24.24 -2.75
CA PHE A 364 21.97 25.21 -1.70
C PHE A 364 23.26 26.00 -1.98
N ASP A 365 23.32 27.25 -1.51
CA ASP A 365 24.52 28.07 -1.60
C ASP A 365 25.44 27.84 -0.38
N THR A 366 26.74 27.99 -0.59
CA THR A 366 27.76 27.75 0.44
C THR A 366 27.77 28.84 1.52
N VAL A 367 27.25 30.04 1.23
CA VAL A 367 27.26 31.18 2.16
C VAL A 367 26.23 30.95 3.27
N SER A 368 24.98 30.69 2.90
CA SER A 368 23.90 30.38 3.83
C SER A 368 24.22 29.15 4.69
N LEU A 369 24.83 28.12 4.09
CA LEU A 369 25.26 26.93 4.83
C LEU A 369 26.37 27.26 5.84
N SER A 370 27.38 28.03 5.43
CA SER A 370 28.47 28.48 6.31
C SER A 370 27.96 29.35 7.45
N GLN A 371 26.97 30.21 7.19
CA GLN A 371 26.28 31.00 8.20
C GLN A 371 25.55 30.11 9.21
N LYS A 372 24.78 29.11 8.73
CA LYS A 372 24.09 28.15 9.62
C LYS A 372 25.09 27.42 10.52
N LEU A 373 26.18 26.89 9.96
CA LEU A 373 27.24 26.22 10.72
C LEU A 373 27.89 27.15 11.76
N SER A 374 28.09 28.43 11.39
CA SER A 374 28.63 29.45 12.30
C SER A 374 27.67 29.75 13.45
N LEU A 375 26.36 29.84 13.19
CA LEU A 375 25.35 30.04 14.22
C LEU A 375 25.33 28.88 15.23
N HIS A 376 25.42 27.64 14.77
CA HIS A 376 25.56 26.50 15.67
C HIS A 376 26.81 26.60 16.56
N ARG A 377 27.95 27.00 15.99
CA ARG A 377 29.19 27.24 16.75
C ARG A 377 28.99 28.31 17.82
N HIS A 378 28.44 29.46 17.46
CA HIS A 378 28.21 30.57 18.39
C HIS A 378 27.20 30.22 19.49
N ALA A 379 26.18 29.44 19.16
CA ALA A 379 25.19 28.96 20.14
C ALA A 379 25.65 27.72 20.93
N LEU A 380 26.85 27.19 20.66
CA LEU A 380 27.37 25.92 21.18
C LEU A 380 26.36 24.77 21.05
N ARG A 381 25.56 24.80 19.98
CA ARG A 381 24.59 23.75 19.67
C ARG A 381 25.26 22.67 18.82
N PRO A 382 25.05 21.37 19.14
CA PRO A 382 25.68 20.29 18.39
C PRO A 382 25.34 20.41 16.89
N ILE A 383 26.35 20.17 16.05
CA ILE A 383 26.19 20.13 14.59
C ILE A 383 26.34 18.67 14.19
N VAL A 384 25.26 18.08 13.68
CA VAL A 384 25.34 16.76 13.04
C VAL A 384 25.30 16.98 11.54
N ILE A 385 26.41 16.65 10.88
CA ILE A 385 26.47 16.59 9.41
C ILE A 385 26.39 15.13 8.98
N HIS A 386 25.79 14.87 7.83
CA HIS A 386 25.78 13.55 7.24
C HIS A 386 26.63 13.58 5.97
N VAL A 387 27.49 12.59 5.82
CA VAL A 387 28.38 12.49 4.66
C VAL A 387 28.07 11.24 3.85
N LEU A 388 28.18 11.34 2.53
CA LEU A 388 28.01 10.20 1.62
C LEU A 388 29.25 9.31 1.66
N MET A 389 29.06 8.01 1.91
CA MET A 389 30.16 7.05 2.03
C MET A 389 30.37 6.28 0.73
N TRP A 390 31.64 6.01 0.39
CA TRP A 390 32.05 5.19 -0.76
C TRP A 390 32.35 3.73 -0.41
N GLU A 391 32.71 3.44 0.84
CA GLU A 391 32.97 2.09 1.34
C GLU A 391 32.13 1.81 2.59
N ARG A 392 31.67 0.56 2.74
CA ARG A 392 30.94 0.15 3.94
C ARG A 392 31.92 0.16 5.11
N PRO A 393 31.60 0.84 6.22
CA PRO A 393 32.45 0.76 7.41
C PRO A 393 32.55 -0.70 7.84
N SER A 394 33.77 -1.22 7.97
CA SER A 394 33.99 -2.56 8.53
C SER A 394 33.29 -2.68 9.89
N SER A 395 32.85 -3.87 10.30
CA SER A 395 32.08 -4.06 11.54
C SER A 395 32.77 -3.48 12.78
N SER A 396 34.10 -3.38 12.76
CA SER A 396 34.92 -2.73 13.80
C SER A 396 34.78 -1.20 13.87
N ALA A 397 34.48 -0.52 12.76
CA ALA A 397 34.25 0.92 12.70
C ALA A 397 32.85 1.27 13.20
N VAL A 398 31.84 0.45 12.84
CA VAL A 398 30.46 0.60 13.32
C VAL A 398 30.39 0.46 14.86
N ALA A 399 31.20 -0.42 15.46
CA ALA A 399 31.31 -0.53 16.93
C ALA A 399 31.87 0.75 17.58
N ARG A 400 32.81 1.45 16.92
CA ARG A 400 33.33 2.75 17.38
C ARG A 400 32.31 3.88 17.27
N TYR A 401 31.47 3.88 16.24
CA TYR A 401 30.43 4.90 16.05
C TYR A 401 29.16 4.68 16.89
N LYS A 402 28.78 3.41 17.16
CA LYS A 402 27.64 3.06 18.03
C LYS A 402 27.89 3.38 19.51
N PHE A 403 29.14 3.51 19.94
CA PHE A 403 29.47 3.84 21.33
C PHE A 403 29.31 5.33 21.65
N THR A 404 29.25 6.19 20.63
CA THR A 404 29.12 7.65 20.80
C THR A 404 27.68 8.18 20.74
N THR A 405 26.70 7.38 20.30
CA THR A 405 25.30 7.83 20.16
C THR A 405 24.35 7.33 21.25
N ARG A 406 24.83 6.63 22.28
CA ARG A 406 24.04 6.45 23.52
C ARG A 406 24.03 7.77 24.30
N SER A 407 23.18 8.69 23.87
CA SER A 407 22.68 9.76 24.73
C SER A 407 22.05 9.10 25.95
N SER A 408 22.67 9.29 27.11
CA SER A 408 22.15 8.88 28.41
C SER A 408 20.93 9.73 28.74
N VAL A 409 19.76 9.32 28.27
CA VAL A 409 18.49 9.79 28.84
C VAL A 409 18.37 9.11 30.21
N PRO A 410 18.35 9.83 31.34
CA PRO A 410 18.10 9.22 32.63
C PRO A 410 16.68 8.62 32.63
N PRO A 411 16.46 7.46 33.27
CA PRO A 411 15.13 6.85 33.31
C PRO A 411 14.13 7.83 33.98
N PRO A 412 12.88 7.90 33.50
CA PRO A 412 11.87 8.75 34.12
C PRO A 412 11.63 8.29 35.56
N ARG A 413 11.67 9.25 36.50
CA ARG A 413 11.29 8.99 37.90
C ARG A 413 9.82 8.56 37.96
N PRO A 414 9.47 7.58 38.81
CA PRO A 414 8.08 7.21 39.02
C PRO A 414 7.30 8.38 39.68
N PRO A 415 6.00 8.55 39.35
CA PRO A 415 5.15 9.55 39.97
C PRO A 415 4.88 9.22 41.46
N PRO A 416 4.59 10.23 42.30
CA PRO A 416 4.30 10.02 43.72
C PRO A 416 2.97 9.27 43.92
N PRO A 417 2.82 8.51 45.02
CA PRO A 417 1.63 7.69 45.25
C PRO A 417 0.44 8.58 45.63
N VAL A 418 -0.69 8.38 44.97
CA VAL A 418 -1.99 8.86 45.44
C VAL A 418 -2.55 7.82 46.39
N ALA A 419 -2.90 8.30 47.59
CA ALA A 419 -3.42 7.50 48.69
C ALA A 419 -4.76 6.81 48.36
N GLU A 420 -4.78 5.54 48.74
CA GLU A 420 -5.87 4.66 49.18
C GLU A 420 -7.33 5.14 48.99
N LEU A 421 -8.13 4.27 48.36
CA LEU A 421 -9.39 3.79 48.94
C LEU A 421 -9.57 2.31 48.59
N SER A 422 -9.62 1.51 49.65
CA SER A 422 -9.76 0.06 49.71
C SER A 422 -11.16 -0.42 49.32
N GLU A 423 -11.27 -1.60 48.70
CA GLU A 423 -11.89 -2.78 49.33
C GLU A 423 -11.84 -4.02 48.41
N SER A 424 -11.05 -5.01 48.87
CA SER A 424 -11.27 -6.46 48.87
C SER A 424 -11.98 -7.14 47.68
N LEU A 425 -11.30 -8.11 47.06
CA LEU A 425 -11.52 -9.55 47.34
C LEU A 425 -10.37 -10.39 46.75
N ALA A 426 -9.86 -11.30 47.58
CA ALA A 426 -8.70 -12.16 47.34
C ALA A 426 -9.07 -13.47 46.63
N PHE A 427 -8.09 -14.08 45.93
CA PHE A 427 -7.72 -15.51 45.82
C PHE A 427 -6.58 -15.57 44.77
N GLY A 428 -5.29 -15.76 45.12
CA GLY A 428 -4.63 -17.02 45.54
C GLY A 428 -4.21 -17.80 44.28
N ASP A 429 -3.03 -17.66 43.66
CA ASP A 429 -1.64 -18.05 44.02
C ASP A 429 -1.09 -19.04 42.95
N ALA A 430 0.24 -19.01 42.79
CA ALA A 430 1.15 -19.99 42.19
C ALA A 430 1.39 -20.00 40.66
N SER A 431 2.41 -19.24 40.28
CA SER A 431 3.68 -19.72 39.68
C SER A 431 3.63 -20.85 38.64
N GLU A 432 3.98 -20.53 37.39
CA GLU A 432 4.87 -21.39 36.61
C GLU A 432 5.69 -20.57 35.58
N MET A 433 7.00 -20.54 35.83
CA MET A 433 8.03 -20.17 34.87
C MET A 433 8.03 -21.18 33.73
N ARG A 434 7.67 -20.77 32.50
CA ARG A 434 8.00 -21.54 31.30
C ARG A 434 8.70 -20.63 30.28
N LEU A 435 9.94 -21.00 29.98
CA LEU A 435 10.70 -20.49 28.84
C LEU A 435 9.87 -20.66 27.56
N GLU A 436 9.45 -19.55 26.96
CA GLU A 436 8.96 -19.58 25.58
C GLU A 436 10.15 -19.76 24.64
N ARG A 437 10.16 -20.94 24.02
CA ARG A 437 11.08 -21.31 22.95
C ARG A 437 10.55 -20.70 21.66
N ASP A 438 11.27 -19.70 21.19
CA ASP A 438 11.10 -19.06 19.89
C ASP A 438 11.01 -20.12 18.78
N THR A 439 9.84 -20.23 18.12
CA THR A 439 9.65 -21.06 16.92
C THR A 439 9.00 -20.21 15.83
N ALA A 440 9.81 -19.31 15.27
CA ALA A 440 9.58 -18.78 13.93
C ALA A 440 9.66 -19.95 12.92
N GLY A 441 8.51 -20.42 12.42
CA GLY A 441 8.47 -21.43 11.36
C GLY A 441 7.17 -22.23 11.14
N SER A 442 6.05 -21.94 11.83
CA SER A 442 4.88 -22.84 11.84
C SER A 442 3.56 -22.25 11.30
N MET A 443 3.59 -21.28 10.39
CA MET A 443 2.35 -20.78 9.72
C MET A 443 2.23 -21.25 8.26
N SER A 444 2.75 -22.45 7.97
CA SER A 444 2.44 -23.17 6.73
C SER A 444 1.26 -24.11 7.00
N PHE A 445 0.16 -23.88 6.27
CA PHE A 445 -1.05 -24.70 6.10
C PHE A 445 -1.40 -25.67 7.24
N ARG A 446 -2.42 -25.31 8.04
CA ARG A 446 -3.18 -26.27 8.84
C ARG A 446 -4.65 -26.13 8.51
N PHE A 447 -5.25 -27.19 7.94
CA PHE A 447 -6.70 -27.35 7.94
C PHE A 447 -7.17 -27.26 9.40
N HIS A 448 -7.91 -26.21 9.73
CA HIS A 448 -8.53 -26.10 11.04
C HIS A 448 -9.81 -26.94 11.00
N ASP A 449 -9.86 -27.99 11.81
CA ASP A 449 -11.12 -28.59 12.23
C ASP A 449 -11.91 -27.51 12.99
N PHE A 450 -13.06 -27.13 12.45
CA PHE A 450 -13.91 -26.11 13.04
C PHE A 450 -14.65 -26.69 14.26
N SER A 451 -14.12 -26.44 15.46
CA SER A 451 -14.92 -26.41 16.68
C SER A 451 -15.20 -24.96 17.05
N LEU A 452 -16.43 -24.48 16.79
CA LEU A 452 -16.86 -23.14 17.20
C LEU A 452 -17.29 -23.16 18.68
N PRO A 453 -16.78 -22.24 19.53
CA PRO A 453 -17.36 -21.95 20.84
C PRO A 453 -18.62 -21.10 20.69
N SER A 454 -19.55 -21.35 21.61
CA SER A 454 -20.82 -20.67 21.85
C SER A 454 -20.71 -19.18 22.19
N ASN A 455 -21.81 -18.47 21.87
CA ASN A 455 -22.18 -17.09 22.23
C ASN A 455 -21.52 -16.04 21.31
N TRP A 456 -22.24 -15.06 20.76
CA TRP A 456 -22.87 -13.92 21.44
C TRP A 456 -24.20 -13.48 20.82
N VAL A 457 -25.04 -12.86 21.67
CA VAL A 457 -26.32 -12.16 21.43
C VAL A 457 -26.13 -10.91 20.58
#